data_AF-A0A3A9EIM0-F1
#
_entry.id   AF-A0A3A9EIM0-F1
#
_cell.length_a   1.000
_cell.length_b   1.000
_cell.length_c   1.000
_cell.angle_alpha   90.00
_cell.angle_beta   90.00
_cell.angle_gamma   90.00
#
_symmetry.space_group_name_H-M   'P 1'
#
loop_
_entity.id
_entity.type
_entity.pdbx_description
1 polymer ?
#
loop_
_entity_poly.entity_id
_entity_poly.type
_entity_poly.pdbx_seq_one_letter_code
_entity_poly.pdbx_strand_id
1 'polypeptide(L)'
;MERFKDLGRYQKALLIGMALMVLGFTAAFFVTVSRVGFPYMDAIFVPGQEGDATVYSGRLQWWRQARFTVSADKTVVFECGGKTYGPYTAREDPTAVPKDADGAENMTGVELRAGDEIVFRGGVENSPGLGLLLTNEDGTSATFTVTYTTSDGFTRDENGEIVDPTEPYVGAILELMAGPELVRKGHWSLWLVGVLVCVFNGWSMLFADELFRWGLMFTIRNVDKVEPTDLEIAGRYVSWTALAGLALYLFVMALSL
;
A
#
# COMPACT_ATOMS: atom_id res chain seq x y z
N MET A 1 4.67 23.00 31.37
CA MET A 1 3.31 22.69 31.89
C MET A 1 2.50 23.94 32.23
N GLU A 2 3.10 25.03 32.74
CA GLU A 2 2.37 26.27 33.06
C GLU A 2 1.66 26.89 31.84
N ARG A 3 2.33 26.94 30.68
CA ARG A 3 1.71 27.46 29.44
C ARG A 3 0.45 26.71 29.01
N PHE A 4 0.37 25.41 29.28
CA PHE A 4 -0.83 24.64 28.97
C PHE A 4 -1.99 24.97 29.93
N LYS A 5 -1.69 25.40 31.17
CA LYS A 5 -2.69 25.82 32.15
C LYS A 5 -3.30 27.18 31.80
N ASP A 6 -2.53 28.07 31.19
CA ASP A 6 -2.98 29.43 30.80
C ASP A 6 -3.78 29.47 29.48
N LEU A 7 -3.79 28.38 28.71
CA LEU A 7 -4.59 28.30 27.48
C LEU A 7 -6.09 28.43 27.77
N GLY A 8 -6.79 29.13 26.88
CA GLY A 8 -8.25 29.25 26.90
C GLY A 8 -8.94 27.89 26.74
N ARG A 9 -10.19 27.79 27.22
CA ARG A 9 -10.99 26.55 27.15
C ARG A 9 -11.12 26.01 25.72
N TYR A 10 -11.24 26.90 24.74
CA TYR A 10 -11.29 26.57 23.33
C TYR A 10 -9.98 25.94 22.82
N GLN A 11 -8.83 26.57 23.09
CA GLN A 11 -7.52 26.07 22.63
C GLN A 11 -7.22 24.69 23.21
N LYS A 12 -7.53 24.48 24.51
CA LYS A 12 -7.42 23.17 25.15
C LYS A 12 -8.30 22.13 24.46
N ALA A 13 -9.56 22.45 24.19
CA ALA A 13 -10.47 21.54 23.49
C ALA A 13 -9.97 21.19 22.07
N LEU A 14 -9.48 22.18 21.33
CA LEU A 14 -8.95 21.99 19.98
C LEU A 14 -7.66 21.14 19.99
N LEU A 15 -6.75 21.37 20.95
CA LEU A 15 -5.54 20.56 21.12
C LEU A 15 -5.85 19.11 21.49
N ILE A 16 -6.78 18.88 22.42
CA ILE A 16 -7.22 17.53 22.79
C ILE A 16 -7.88 16.85 21.58
N GLY A 17 -8.73 17.57 20.84
CA GLY A 17 -9.35 17.05 19.61
C GLY A 17 -8.31 16.65 18.56
N MET A 18 -7.30 17.48 18.30
CA MET A 18 -6.22 17.15 17.38
C MET A 18 -5.37 15.97 17.88
N ALA A 19 -5.08 15.89 19.18
CA ALA A 19 -4.34 14.76 19.76
C ALA A 19 -5.11 13.44 19.60
N LEU A 20 -6.41 13.44 19.90
CA LEU A 20 -7.29 12.27 19.69
C LEU A 20 -7.38 11.91 18.20
N MET A 21 -7.44 12.91 17.32
CA MET A 21 -7.43 12.70 15.87
C MET A 21 -6.13 12.04 15.42
N VAL A 22 -4.96 12.56 15.82
CA VAL A 22 -3.67 11.94 15.51
C VAL A 22 -3.64 10.50 16.00
N LEU A 23 -4.01 10.23 17.26
CA LEU A 23 -4.02 8.86 17.81
C LEU A 23 -4.95 7.93 17.03
N GLY A 24 -6.19 8.37 16.75
CA GLY A 24 -7.19 7.59 16.02
C GLY A 24 -6.76 7.30 14.59
N PHE A 25 -6.27 8.30 13.86
CA PHE A 25 -5.78 8.13 12.49
C PHE A 25 -4.45 7.38 12.44
N THR A 26 -3.58 7.49 13.43
CA THR A 26 -2.38 6.64 13.55
C THR A 26 -2.77 5.18 13.77
N ALA A 27 -3.73 4.89 14.64
CA ALA A 27 -4.23 3.53 14.82
C ALA A 27 -4.89 3.00 13.53
N ALA A 28 -5.73 3.79 12.88
CA ALA A 28 -6.35 3.43 11.60
C ALA A 28 -5.32 3.23 10.48
N PHE A 29 -4.32 4.12 10.40
CA PHE A 29 -3.21 4.02 9.45
C PHE A 29 -2.38 2.77 9.75
N PHE A 30 -2.06 2.49 11.00
CA PHE A 30 -1.35 1.28 11.38
C PHE A 30 -2.15 0.03 11.05
N VAL A 31 -3.47 -0.01 11.32
CA VAL A 31 -4.35 -1.11 10.92
C VAL A 31 -4.42 -1.25 9.39
N THR A 32 -4.46 -0.15 8.65
CA THR A 32 -4.52 -0.15 7.18
C THR A 32 -3.21 -0.59 6.55
N VAL A 33 -2.08 -0.08 7.04
CA VAL A 33 -0.72 -0.48 6.67
C VAL A 33 -0.41 -1.91 7.13
N SER A 34 -1.02 -2.37 8.22
CA SER A 34 -0.90 -3.76 8.70
C SER A 34 -1.75 -4.74 7.90
N ARG A 35 -2.65 -4.27 7.02
CA ARG A 35 -3.27 -5.13 5.99
C ARG A 35 -2.30 -5.27 4.83
N VAL A 36 -1.20 -5.93 5.15
CA VAL A 36 -0.20 -6.32 4.19
C VAL A 36 -0.75 -7.54 3.47
N GLY A 37 -0.93 -7.47 2.16
CA GLY A 37 -1.56 -8.52 1.39
C GLY A 37 -0.94 -8.64 0.01
N PHE A 38 -1.11 -9.81 -0.58
CA PHE A 38 -0.69 -10.08 -1.95
C PHE A 38 -1.69 -9.43 -2.92
N PRO A 39 -1.29 -8.42 -3.70
CA PRO A 39 -2.17 -7.85 -4.73
C PRO A 39 -2.33 -8.87 -5.87
N TYR A 40 -3.57 -9.24 -6.18
CA TYR A 40 -3.89 -10.16 -7.25
C TYR A 40 -5.16 -9.70 -7.98
N MET A 41 -5.04 -9.42 -9.27
CA MET A 41 -6.10 -8.82 -10.11
C MET A 41 -6.64 -7.52 -9.52
N ASP A 42 -7.95 -7.43 -9.25
CA ASP A 42 -8.64 -6.26 -8.67
C ASP A 42 -8.68 -6.29 -7.13
N ALA A 43 -8.03 -7.28 -6.50
CA ALA A 43 -8.18 -7.58 -5.08
C ALA A 43 -6.84 -7.66 -4.33
N ILE A 44 -6.92 -7.50 -3.01
CA ILE A 44 -5.80 -7.75 -2.10
C ILE A 44 -6.13 -8.96 -1.25
N PHE A 45 -5.25 -9.94 -1.30
CA PHE A 45 -5.37 -11.16 -0.53
C PHE A 45 -4.59 -11.04 0.76
N VAL A 46 -5.28 -11.18 1.89
CA VAL A 46 -4.68 -11.03 3.22
C VAL A 46 -4.12 -12.38 3.68
N PRO A 47 -2.84 -12.46 4.08
CA PRO A 47 -2.23 -13.68 4.59
C PRO A 47 -2.78 -14.02 5.98
N GLY A 48 -3.08 -15.29 6.19
CA GLY A 48 -3.34 -15.91 7.49
C GLY A 48 -2.55 -17.21 7.59
N GLN A 49 -1.99 -17.49 8.76
CA GLN A 49 -1.33 -18.79 9.01
C GLN A 49 -2.39 -19.83 9.36
N GLU A 50 -2.41 -20.94 8.64
CA GLU A 50 -3.27 -22.09 8.90
C GLU A 50 -2.40 -23.35 8.99
N GLY A 51 -1.98 -23.68 10.22
CA GLY A 51 -0.99 -24.73 10.46
C GLY A 51 0.40 -24.33 9.99
N ASP A 52 1.02 -25.16 9.15
CA ASP A 52 2.32 -24.90 8.51
C ASP A 52 2.18 -24.22 7.13
N ALA A 53 0.95 -23.88 6.71
CA ALA A 53 0.67 -23.25 5.43
C ALA A 53 0.25 -21.78 5.62
N THR A 54 0.62 -20.94 4.65
CA THR A 54 0.17 -19.55 4.58
C THR A 54 -1.00 -19.46 3.60
N VAL A 55 -2.17 -19.07 4.11
CA VAL A 55 -3.40 -18.92 3.32
C VAL A 55 -3.65 -17.44 3.08
N TYR A 56 -3.54 -17.02 1.82
CA TYR A 56 -3.91 -15.69 1.37
C TYR A 56 -5.37 -15.71 0.95
N SER A 57 -6.22 -14.92 1.60
CA SER A 57 -7.67 -14.92 1.35
C SER A 57 -8.16 -13.58 0.83
N GLY A 58 -9.04 -13.60 -0.17
CA GLY A 58 -9.55 -12.41 -0.84
C GLY A 58 -10.90 -12.63 -1.51
N ARG A 59 -11.42 -11.58 -2.13
CA ARG A 59 -12.62 -11.65 -2.99
C ARG A 59 -12.25 -11.16 -4.37
N LEU A 60 -12.40 -12.03 -5.36
CA LEU A 60 -12.19 -11.72 -6.77
C LEU A 60 -13.52 -11.28 -7.40
N GLN A 61 -13.50 -10.25 -8.25
CA GLN A 61 -14.71 -9.73 -8.91
C GLN A 61 -15.85 -9.42 -7.91
N TRP A 62 -15.52 -8.84 -6.75
CA TRP A 62 -16.45 -8.40 -5.69
C TRP A 62 -17.32 -9.48 -5.00
N TRP A 63 -17.54 -10.66 -5.58
CA TRP A 63 -18.42 -11.71 -5.02
C TRP A 63 -17.81 -13.12 -4.93
N ARG A 64 -16.74 -13.45 -5.67
CA ARG A 64 -16.15 -14.80 -5.61
C ARG A 64 -15.10 -14.87 -4.51
N GLN A 65 -15.32 -15.71 -3.51
CA GLN A 65 -14.28 -15.99 -2.51
C GLN A 65 -13.14 -16.73 -3.20
N ALA A 66 -11.93 -16.21 -3.03
CA ALA A 66 -10.72 -16.79 -3.58
C ALA A 66 -9.67 -16.94 -2.46
N ARG A 67 -8.91 -18.02 -2.52
CA ARG A 67 -7.80 -18.26 -1.59
C ARG A 67 -6.60 -18.88 -2.30
N PHE A 68 -5.42 -18.37 -2.01
CA PHE A 68 -4.16 -19.06 -2.30
C PHE A 68 -3.68 -19.73 -1.02
N THR A 69 -3.32 -21.00 -1.12
CA THR A 69 -2.68 -21.73 -0.02
C THR A 69 -1.26 -22.04 -0.45
N VAL A 70 -0.29 -21.55 0.32
CA VAL A 70 1.13 -21.82 0.12
C VAL A 70 1.59 -22.76 1.23
N SER A 71 1.90 -23.99 0.86
CA SER A 71 2.41 -25.01 1.78
C SER A 71 3.90 -24.81 2.10
N ALA A 72 4.38 -25.43 3.17
CA ALA A 72 5.79 -25.32 3.61
C ALA A 72 6.81 -25.83 2.57
N ASP A 73 6.40 -26.74 1.69
CA ASP A 73 7.17 -27.26 0.55
C ASP A 73 7.13 -26.32 -0.68
N LYS A 74 6.58 -25.10 -0.53
CA LYS A 74 6.33 -24.12 -1.60
C LYS A 74 5.31 -24.57 -2.64
N THR A 75 4.50 -25.60 -2.36
CA THR A 75 3.37 -25.95 -3.22
C THR A 75 2.28 -24.89 -3.08
N VAL A 76 1.76 -24.40 -4.22
CA VAL A 76 0.69 -23.39 -4.25
C VAL A 76 -0.59 -24.03 -4.78
N VAL A 77 -1.69 -23.84 -4.06
CA VAL A 77 -3.04 -24.22 -4.49
C VAL A 77 -3.89 -22.97 -4.54
N PHE A 78 -4.60 -22.76 -5.64
CA PHE A 78 -5.53 -21.65 -5.77
C PHE A 78 -6.96 -22.18 -5.82
N GLU A 79 -7.84 -21.62 -5.00
CA GLU A 79 -9.25 -21.93 -5.05
C GLU A 79 -10.07 -20.68 -5.27
N CYS A 80 -11.01 -20.73 -6.22
CA CYS A 80 -11.90 -19.61 -6.52
C CYS A 80 -13.29 -20.13 -6.88
N GLY A 81 -14.32 -19.66 -6.17
CA GLY A 81 -15.71 -19.95 -6.53
C GLY A 81 -16.08 -21.43 -6.58
N GLY A 82 -15.42 -22.28 -5.78
CA GLY A 82 -15.65 -23.74 -5.74
C GLY A 82 -14.85 -24.56 -6.75
N LYS A 83 -13.99 -23.94 -7.54
CA LYS A 83 -12.98 -24.61 -8.36
C LYS A 83 -11.61 -24.57 -7.67
N THR A 84 -10.83 -25.63 -7.82
CA THR A 84 -9.45 -25.74 -7.34
C THR A 84 -8.51 -25.86 -8.53
N TYR A 85 -7.47 -25.04 -8.53
CA TYR A 85 -6.40 -24.98 -9.52
C TYR A 85 -5.08 -25.36 -8.88
N GLY A 86 -4.25 -26.11 -9.61
CA GLY A 86 -3.05 -26.76 -9.08
C GLY A 86 -3.33 -28.17 -8.53
N PRO A 87 -2.43 -28.74 -7.71
CA PRO A 87 -1.30 -28.10 -7.06
C PRO A 87 -0.20 -27.67 -8.05
N TYR A 88 0.32 -26.48 -7.82
CA TYR A 88 1.45 -25.95 -8.57
C TYR A 88 2.75 -26.20 -7.82
N THR A 89 3.75 -26.71 -8.53
CA THR A 89 5.10 -26.94 -8.00
C THR A 89 6.13 -26.34 -8.93
N ALA A 90 7.09 -25.60 -8.39
CA ALA A 90 8.21 -25.06 -9.16
C ALA A 90 9.50 -25.80 -8.82
N ARG A 91 10.35 -25.99 -9.83
CA ARG A 91 11.70 -26.51 -9.68
C ARG A 91 12.67 -25.65 -10.46
N GLU A 92 13.83 -25.37 -9.86
CA GLU A 92 14.92 -24.72 -10.56
C GLU A 92 15.54 -25.71 -11.56
N ASP A 93 15.59 -25.29 -12.83
CA ASP A 93 16.23 -25.99 -13.93
C ASP A 93 17.12 -25.00 -14.70
N PRO A 94 18.45 -25.03 -14.49
CA PRO A 94 19.38 -24.16 -15.19
C PRO A 94 19.33 -24.30 -16.72
N THR A 95 18.80 -25.40 -17.24
CA THR A 95 18.65 -25.60 -18.69
C THR A 95 17.47 -24.85 -19.29
N ALA A 96 16.55 -24.37 -18.45
CA ALA A 96 15.40 -23.56 -18.84
C ALA A 96 15.76 -22.08 -19.09
N VAL A 97 17.00 -21.66 -18.79
CA VAL A 97 17.45 -20.29 -19.08
C VAL A 97 17.63 -20.13 -20.60
N PRO A 98 16.95 -19.16 -21.23
CA PRO A 98 17.09 -18.90 -22.65
C PRO A 98 18.52 -18.45 -22.97
N LYS A 99 19.18 -19.15 -23.89
CA LYS A 99 20.61 -18.94 -24.20
C LYS A 99 20.89 -17.64 -24.96
N ASP A 100 19.90 -17.15 -25.69
CA ASP A 100 20.01 -15.98 -26.59
C ASP A 100 19.29 -14.73 -26.04
N ALA A 101 18.82 -14.77 -24.78
CA ALA A 101 18.15 -13.64 -24.15
C ALA A 101 19.15 -12.65 -23.52
N ASP A 102 18.91 -11.36 -23.72
CA ASP A 102 19.65 -10.30 -23.00
C ASP A 102 19.46 -10.47 -21.49
N GLY A 103 20.56 -10.58 -20.75
CA GLY A 103 20.54 -10.74 -19.28
C GLY A 103 20.42 -12.18 -18.77
N ALA A 104 20.51 -13.20 -19.63
CA ALA A 104 20.44 -14.62 -19.26
C ALA A 104 21.36 -15.02 -18.09
N GLU A 105 22.51 -14.36 -17.93
CA GLU A 105 23.47 -14.61 -16.82
C GLU A 105 22.89 -14.29 -15.43
N ASN A 106 21.89 -13.42 -15.35
CA ASN A 106 21.21 -13.02 -14.12
C ASN A 106 19.86 -13.74 -13.91
N MET A 107 19.46 -14.62 -14.84
CA MET A 107 18.18 -15.33 -14.78
C MET A 107 18.31 -16.65 -14.04
N THR A 108 17.29 -16.98 -13.26
CA THR A 108 17.11 -18.32 -12.68
C THR A 108 16.17 -19.11 -13.57
N GLY A 109 16.63 -20.23 -14.13
CA GLY A 109 15.77 -21.11 -14.91
C GLY A 109 14.79 -21.85 -14.02
N VAL A 110 13.50 -21.79 -14.34
CA VAL A 110 12.43 -22.38 -13.54
C VAL A 110 11.48 -23.17 -14.43
N GLU A 111 11.15 -24.38 -13.98
CA GLU A 111 10.06 -25.20 -14.51
C GLU A 111 8.90 -25.16 -13.50
N LEU A 112 7.76 -24.60 -13.91
CA LEU A 112 6.51 -24.61 -13.15
C LEU A 112 5.58 -25.67 -13.72
N ARG A 113 5.07 -26.53 -12.83
CA ARG A 113 4.16 -27.62 -13.17
C ARG A 113 2.84 -27.50 -12.43
N ALA A 114 1.76 -27.86 -13.08
CA ALA A 114 0.45 -28.12 -12.46
C ALA A 114 0.22 -29.63 -12.46
N GLY A 115 0.50 -30.29 -11.33
CA GLY A 115 0.56 -31.74 -11.28
C GLY A 115 1.61 -32.31 -12.26
N ASP A 116 1.18 -33.05 -13.27
CA ASP A 116 2.07 -33.67 -14.26
C ASP A 116 2.36 -32.77 -15.47
N GLU A 117 1.58 -31.71 -15.70
CA GLU A 117 1.69 -30.82 -16.85
C GLU A 117 2.69 -29.68 -16.61
N ILE A 118 3.54 -29.39 -17.60
CA ILE A 118 4.46 -28.24 -17.56
C ILE A 118 3.68 -27.02 -18.05
N VAL A 119 3.44 -26.06 -17.15
CA VAL A 119 2.69 -24.84 -17.43
C VAL A 119 3.63 -23.72 -17.85
N PHE A 120 4.87 -23.74 -17.37
CA PHE A 120 5.90 -22.78 -17.76
C PHE A 120 7.29 -23.38 -17.62
N ARG A 121 8.17 -23.05 -18.56
CA ARG A 121 9.60 -23.34 -18.49
C ARG A 121 10.33 -22.16 -19.10
N GLY A 122 11.25 -21.56 -18.34
CA GLY A 122 11.91 -20.34 -18.79
C GLY A 122 12.82 -19.69 -17.76
N GLY A 123 13.44 -18.59 -18.16
CA GLY A 123 14.23 -17.73 -17.30
C GLY A 123 13.36 -16.79 -16.47
N VAL A 124 13.68 -16.68 -15.18
CA VAL A 124 13.00 -15.82 -14.23
C VAL A 124 14.02 -14.83 -13.66
N GLU A 125 13.75 -13.54 -13.80
CA GLU A 125 14.58 -12.47 -13.25
C GLU A 125 13.77 -11.64 -12.24
N ASN A 126 14.32 -11.46 -11.04
CA ASN A 126 13.72 -10.57 -10.04
C ASN A 126 14.28 -9.16 -10.22
N SER A 127 13.51 -8.25 -10.82
CA SER A 127 13.89 -6.85 -10.98
C SER A 127 13.31 -5.99 -9.87
N PRO A 128 14.15 -5.31 -9.06
CA PRO A 128 13.68 -4.42 -8.01
C PRO A 128 12.72 -3.35 -8.56
N GLY A 129 11.46 -3.37 -8.11
CA GLY A 129 10.43 -2.38 -8.48
C GLY A 129 9.62 -2.67 -9.75
N LEU A 130 10.00 -3.68 -10.55
CA LEU A 130 9.24 -4.14 -11.72
C LEU A 130 8.60 -5.52 -11.51
N GLY A 131 8.94 -6.20 -10.42
CA GLY A 131 8.44 -7.54 -10.10
C GLY A 131 9.22 -8.63 -10.82
N LEU A 132 8.60 -9.80 -10.94
CA LEU A 132 9.19 -10.98 -11.57
C LEU A 132 9.06 -10.87 -13.10
N LEU A 133 10.18 -10.72 -13.80
CA LEU A 133 10.23 -10.82 -15.26
C LEU A 133 10.37 -12.28 -15.67
N LEU A 134 9.47 -12.72 -16.56
CA LEU A 134 9.44 -14.07 -17.09
C LEU A 134 9.87 -14.04 -18.56
N THR A 135 10.77 -14.94 -18.93
CA THR A 135 11.26 -15.12 -20.30
C THR A 135 11.12 -16.59 -20.66
N ASN A 136 10.46 -16.90 -21.78
CA ASN A 136 10.32 -18.30 -22.22
C ASN A 136 11.68 -18.88 -22.69
N GLU A 137 11.78 -20.21 -22.80
CA GLU A 137 12.97 -20.88 -23.36
C GLU A 137 13.36 -20.36 -24.76
N ASP A 138 12.36 -19.92 -25.54
CA ASP A 138 12.55 -19.39 -26.90
C ASP A 138 13.09 -17.93 -26.92
N GLY A 139 13.39 -17.34 -25.77
CA GLY A 139 13.92 -15.97 -25.65
C GLY A 139 12.88 -14.86 -25.85
N THR A 140 11.61 -15.22 -26.07
CA THR A 140 10.50 -14.28 -26.07
C THR A 140 10.17 -13.86 -24.63
N SER A 141 9.95 -12.56 -24.41
CA SER A 141 9.44 -12.10 -23.13
C SER A 141 8.10 -12.78 -22.89
N ALA A 142 7.96 -13.53 -21.80
CA ALA A 142 6.66 -14.02 -21.33
C ALA A 142 5.89 -12.86 -20.62
N THR A 143 6.14 -11.63 -21.08
CA THR A 143 5.60 -10.40 -20.52
C THR A 143 4.11 -10.41 -20.73
N PHE A 144 3.41 -10.68 -19.63
CA PHE A 144 2.04 -10.25 -19.41
C PHE A 144 1.10 -10.72 -20.52
N THR A 145 0.45 -11.87 -20.37
CA THR A 145 -0.81 -12.09 -21.07
C THR A 145 -1.76 -10.98 -20.64
N VAL A 146 -1.79 -9.89 -21.40
CA VAL A 146 -2.72 -8.78 -21.23
C VAL A 146 -4.07 -9.33 -21.66
N THR A 147 -4.75 -10.01 -20.75
CA THR A 147 -6.16 -10.36 -20.94
C THR A 147 -6.96 -9.07 -20.89
N TYR A 148 -7.44 -8.60 -22.03
CA TYR A 148 -8.34 -7.46 -22.11
C TYR A 148 -9.78 -7.96 -21.92
N THR A 149 -10.48 -7.40 -20.93
CA THR A 149 -11.90 -7.71 -20.72
C THR A 149 -12.72 -6.97 -21.79
N THR A 150 -13.33 -7.72 -22.71
CA THR A 150 -14.29 -7.17 -23.68
C THR A 150 -15.66 -7.04 -23.01
N SER A 151 -16.53 -6.16 -23.51
CA SER A 151 -17.87 -5.82 -22.97
C SER A 151 -18.81 -7.01 -22.71
N ASP A 152 -18.46 -8.20 -23.21
CA ASP A 152 -19.25 -9.43 -23.09
C ASP A 152 -18.85 -10.28 -21.87
N GLY A 153 -17.89 -9.82 -21.05
CA GLY A 153 -17.52 -10.45 -19.77
C GLY A 153 -16.57 -11.65 -19.87
N PHE A 154 -16.10 -11.99 -21.08
CA PHE A 154 -15.10 -13.05 -21.31
C PHE A 154 -13.72 -12.44 -21.56
N THR A 155 -12.69 -12.97 -20.89
CA THR A 155 -11.29 -12.71 -21.21
C THR A 155 -10.83 -13.68 -22.29
N ARG A 156 -10.24 -13.16 -23.35
CA ARG A 156 -9.60 -13.97 -24.38
C ARG A 156 -8.10 -13.73 -24.37
N ASP A 157 -7.34 -14.77 -24.68
CA ASP A 157 -5.91 -14.63 -24.93
C ASP A 157 -5.63 -13.92 -26.27
N GLU A 158 -4.35 -13.75 -26.58
CA GLU A 158 -3.86 -13.18 -27.83
C GLU A 158 -4.27 -14.00 -29.07
N ASN A 159 -4.66 -15.27 -28.89
CA ASN A 159 -5.10 -16.19 -29.94
C ASN A 159 -6.63 -16.26 -30.10
N GLY A 160 -7.40 -15.55 -29.25
CA GLY A 160 -8.85 -15.51 -29.28
C GLY A 160 -9.55 -16.69 -28.58
N GLU A 161 -8.82 -17.52 -27.83
CA GLU A 161 -9.39 -18.60 -27.03
C GLU A 161 -10.00 -18.07 -25.72
N ILE A 162 -11.08 -18.71 -25.28
CA ILE A 162 -11.75 -18.36 -24.02
C ILE A 162 -10.89 -18.89 -22.88
N VAL A 163 -9.99 -18.04 -22.38
CA VAL A 163 -9.25 -18.32 -21.15
C VAL A 163 -10.19 -18.09 -19.97
N ASP A 164 -10.27 -19.05 -19.05
CA ASP A 164 -11.01 -18.87 -17.80
C ASP A 164 -10.37 -17.70 -17.03
N PRO A 165 -11.06 -16.55 -16.86
CA PRO A 165 -10.50 -15.37 -16.19
C PRO A 165 -10.09 -15.62 -14.73
N THR A 166 -10.37 -16.81 -14.22
CA THR A 166 -10.05 -17.21 -12.85
C THR A 166 -8.77 -18.04 -12.73
N GLU A 167 -8.11 -18.46 -13.81
CA GLU A 167 -6.85 -19.19 -13.69
C GLU A 167 -5.69 -18.26 -13.25
N PRO A 168 -4.88 -18.65 -12.26
CA PRO A 168 -3.77 -17.84 -11.79
C PRO A 168 -2.62 -17.75 -12.78
N TYR A 169 -2.15 -16.53 -13.02
CA TYR A 169 -0.99 -16.29 -13.88
C TYR A 169 0.28 -16.87 -13.25
N VAL A 170 1.15 -17.42 -14.09
CA VAL A 170 2.44 -18.06 -13.71
C VAL A 170 3.27 -17.16 -12.79
N GLY A 171 3.33 -15.86 -13.09
CA GLY A 171 4.06 -14.90 -12.26
C GLY A 171 3.53 -14.79 -10.83
N ALA A 172 2.21 -14.82 -10.62
CA ALA A 172 1.61 -14.75 -9.30
C ALA A 172 1.96 -15.98 -8.46
N ILE A 173 1.91 -17.15 -9.11
CA ILE A 173 2.26 -18.42 -8.47
C ILE A 173 3.73 -18.40 -8.04
N LEU A 174 4.63 -18.00 -8.95
CA LEU A 174 6.06 -17.93 -8.65
C LEU A 174 6.39 -16.86 -7.59
N GLU A 175 5.72 -15.72 -7.59
CA GLU A 175 5.88 -14.67 -6.58
C GLU A 175 5.39 -15.11 -5.19
N LEU A 176 4.26 -15.83 -5.13
CA LEU A 176 3.78 -16.49 -3.91
C LEU A 176 4.76 -17.55 -3.40
N MET A 177 5.39 -18.34 -4.29
CA MET A 177 6.39 -19.35 -3.95
C MET A 177 7.73 -18.77 -3.48
N ALA A 178 8.14 -17.63 -4.06
CA ALA A 178 9.39 -16.94 -3.71
C ALA A 178 9.30 -16.21 -2.36
N GLY A 179 8.07 -15.92 -1.90
CA GLY A 179 7.80 -15.10 -0.72
C GLY A 179 7.51 -13.67 -1.17
N PRO A 180 6.24 -13.26 -1.27
CA PRO A 180 5.87 -12.03 -1.96
C PRO A 180 6.42 -10.78 -1.27
N GLU A 181 6.89 -9.81 -2.06
CA GLU A 181 7.14 -8.47 -1.57
C GLU A 181 5.79 -7.83 -1.25
N LEU A 182 5.46 -7.91 0.01
CA LEU A 182 4.30 -7.37 0.66
C LEU A 182 4.13 -5.85 0.39
N VAL A 183 3.36 -5.49 -0.65
CA VAL A 183 3.15 -4.11 -1.07
C VAL A 183 2.31 -3.34 -0.05
N ARG A 184 2.90 -2.27 0.48
CA ARG A 184 2.34 -1.40 1.50
C ARG A 184 1.30 -0.43 0.91
N LYS A 185 0.03 -0.58 1.27
CA LYS A 185 -0.98 0.46 1.04
C LYS A 185 -0.86 1.57 2.09
N GLY A 186 -0.82 2.82 1.64
CA GLY A 186 -0.74 4.01 2.47
C GLY A 186 0.51 4.84 2.21
N HIS A 187 0.32 6.05 1.67
CA HIS A 187 1.38 7.04 1.55
C HIS A 187 1.80 7.56 2.95
N TRP A 188 2.82 6.94 3.53
CA TRP A 188 3.37 7.32 4.84
C TRP A 188 3.76 8.80 4.92
N SER A 189 4.14 9.40 3.79
CA SER A 189 4.47 10.82 3.65
C SER A 189 3.29 11.73 3.96
N LEU A 190 2.09 11.43 3.44
CA LEU A 190 0.87 12.21 3.68
C LEU A 190 0.44 12.16 5.16
N TRP A 191 0.53 10.98 5.78
CA TRP A 191 0.29 10.85 7.22
C TRP A 191 1.30 11.68 8.04
N LEU A 192 2.59 11.61 7.70
CA LEU A 192 3.63 12.37 8.39
C LEU A 192 3.43 13.88 8.26
N VAL A 193 3.04 14.37 7.08
CA VAL A 193 2.71 15.78 6.85
C VAL A 193 1.51 16.20 7.72
N GLY A 194 0.46 15.38 7.82
CA GLY A 194 -0.68 15.64 8.70
C GLY A 194 -0.29 15.77 10.18
N VAL A 195 0.61 14.91 10.66
CA VAL A 195 1.18 15.01 12.03
C VAL A 195 1.98 16.29 12.21
N LEU A 196 2.84 16.65 11.25
CA LEU A 196 3.63 17.89 11.30
C LEU A 196 2.73 19.13 11.36
N VAL A 197 1.64 19.16 10.59
CA VAL A 197 0.66 20.25 10.64
C VAL A 197 0.01 20.35 12.02
N CYS A 198 -0.33 19.22 12.67
CA CYS A 198 -0.88 19.22 14.03
C CYS A 198 0.13 19.75 15.06
N VAL A 199 1.39 19.33 14.97
CA VAL A 199 2.47 19.80 15.86
C VAL A 199 2.71 21.29 15.67
N PHE A 200 2.77 21.76 14.42
CA PHE A 200 2.93 23.17 14.10
C PHE A 200 1.75 24.01 14.60
N ASN A 201 0.52 23.54 14.42
CA ASN A 201 -0.68 24.22 14.90
C ASN A 201 -0.67 24.31 16.44
N GLY A 202 -0.34 23.22 17.14
CA GLY A 202 -0.20 23.23 18.60
C GLY A 202 0.92 24.15 19.09
N TRP A 203 2.04 24.20 18.38
CA TRP A 203 3.10 25.17 18.65
C TRP A 203 2.60 26.61 18.51
N SER A 204 1.86 26.91 17.43
CA SER A 204 1.31 28.24 17.19
C SER A 204 0.32 28.70 18.29
N MET A 205 -0.40 27.77 18.92
CA MET A 205 -1.28 28.08 20.05
C MET A 205 -0.50 28.35 21.34
N LEU A 206 0.56 27.57 21.61
CA LEU A 206 1.38 27.69 22.81
C LEU A 206 2.26 28.94 22.83
N PHE A 207 2.58 29.47 21.67
CA PHE A 207 3.41 30.65 21.47
C PHE A 207 2.67 31.76 20.73
N ALA A 208 1.33 31.82 20.84
CA ALA A 208 0.50 32.76 20.08
C ALA A 208 0.93 34.22 20.32
N ASP A 209 1.19 34.58 21.57
CA ASP A 209 1.61 35.93 21.95
C ASP A 209 3.07 36.20 21.59
N GLU A 210 3.96 35.22 21.72
CA GLU A 210 5.36 35.37 21.29
C GLU A 210 5.52 35.45 19.78
N LEU A 211 4.74 34.70 19.00
CA LEU A 211 4.74 34.77 17.53
C LEU A 211 4.27 36.13 17.04
N PHE A 212 3.22 36.66 17.66
CA PHE A 212 2.74 38.01 17.40
C PHE A 212 3.81 39.06 17.70
N ARG A 213 4.43 38.99 18.89
CA ARG A 213 5.50 39.91 19.28
C ARG A 213 6.74 39.76 18.40
N TRP A 214 7.08 38.54 18.00
CA TRP A 214 8.19 38.28 17.10
C TRP A 214 7.94 38.89 15.70
N GLY A 215 6.72 38.78 15.17
CA GLY A 215 6.34 39.46 13.93
C GLY A 215 6.44 40.98 14.04
N LEU A 216 5.99 41.56 15.16
CA LEU A 216 6.08 43.00 15.42
C LEU A 216 7.50 43.49 15.72
N MET A 217 8.42 42.61 16.12
CA MET A 217 9.83 42.94 16.39
C MET A 217 10.54 43.50 15.16
N PHE A 218 10.10 43.13 13.95
CA PHE A 218 10.64 43.67 12.69
C PHE A 218 10.06 45.04 12.33
N THR A 219 9.01 45.50 13.00
CA THR A 219 8.27 46.72 12.67
C THR A 219 8.37 47.79 13.77
N ILE A 220 8.42 47.40 15.04
CA ILE A 220 8.28 48.32 16.19
C ILE A 220 9.38 48.03 17.23
N ARG A 221 9.97 49.10 17.80
CA ARG A 221 11.11 49.01 18.74
C ARG A 221 10.73 48.65 20.19
N ASN A 222 9.49 48.89 20.61
CA ASN A 222 8.97 48.57 21.96
C ASN A 222 7.76 47.64 21.86
N VAL A 223 8.01 46.34 21.79
CA VAL A 223 6.98 45.32 21.51
C VAL A 223 6.33 44.75 22.78
N ASP A 224 7.03 44.77 23.91
CA ASP A 224 6.59 44.06 25.12
C ASP A 224 5.32 44.62 25.79
N LYS A 225 4.86 45.81 25.38
CA LYS A 225 3.67 46.48 25.93
C LYS A 225 2.46 46.51 24.99
N VAL A 226 2.54 45.85 23.83
CA VAL A 226 1.47 45.88 22.84
C VAL A 226 0.47 44.76 23.11
N GLU A 227 -0.78 45.13 23.39
CA GLU A 227 -1.90 44.20 23.48
C GLU A 227 -2.46 43.90 22.07
N PRO A 228 -2.75 42.62 21.75
CA PRO A 228 -3.30 42.23 20.46
C PRO A 228 -4.72 42.77 20.26
N THR A 229 -5.06 43.13 19.03
CA THR A 229 -6.40 43.63 18.70
C THR A 229 -7.42 42.50 18.58
N ASP A 230 -8.71 42.78 18.82
CA ASP A 230 -9.79 41.78 18.71
C ASP A 230 -9.84 41.09 17.33
N LEU A 231 -9.53 41.83 16.26
CA LEU A 231 -9.45 41.29 14.89
C LEU A 231 -8.32 40.26 14.75
N GLU A 232 -7.18 40.55 15.36
CA GLU A 232 -6.01 39.67 15.34
C GLU A 232 -6.25 38.42 16.18
N ILE A 233 -6.90 38.57 17.34
CA ILE A 233 -7.37 37.45 18.18
C ILE A 233 -8.34 36.57 17.38
N ALA A 234 -9.32 37.16 16.70
CA ALA A 234 -10.24 36.43 15.83
C ALA A 234 -9.51 35.71 14.68
N GLY A 235 -8.51 36.36 14.07
CA GLY A 235 -7.67 35.78 13.02
C GLY A 235 -6.88 34.55 13.50
N ARG A 236 -6.36 34.57 14.74
CA ARG A 236 -5.69 33.41 15.36
C ARG A 236 -6.65 32.22 15.47
N TYR A 237 -7.87 32.45 15.96
CA TYR A 237 -8.87 31.39 16.08
C TYR A 237 -9.26 30.78 14.74
N VAL A 238 -9.42 31.61 13.69
CA VAL A 238 -9.72 31.16 12.31
C VAL A 238 -8.56 30.35 11.71
N SER A 239 -7.33 30.82 11.90
CA SER A 239 -6.13 30.11 11.41
C SER A 239 -5.99 28.73 12.07
N TRP A 240 -6.20 28.66 13.38
CA TRP A 240 -6.14 27.40 14.13
C TRP A 240 -7.18 26.38 13.70
N THR A 241 -8.42 26.80 13.44
CA THR A 241 -9.46 25.90 12.91
C THR A 241 -9.18 25.48 11.48
N ALA A 242 -8.71 26.40 10.63
CA ALA A 242 -8.35 26.07 9.27
C ALA A 242 -7.23 25.01 9.21
N LEU A 243 -6.18 25.18 10.02
CA LEU A 243 -5.08 24.22 10.12
C LEU A 243 -5.53 22.86 10.68
N ALA A 244 -6.43 22.85 11.66
CA ALA A 244 -7.01 21.61 12.18
C ALA A 244 -7.85 20.89 11.10
N GLY A 245 -8.64 21.64 10.33
CA GLY A 245 -9.42 21.10 9.20
C GLY A 245 -8.53 20.56 8.07
N LEU A 246 -7.45 21.26 7.74
CA LEU A 246 -6.46 20.79 6.76
C LEU A 246 -5.79 19.49 7.22
N ALA A 247 -5.40 19.39 8.50
CA ALA A 247 -4.81 18.17 9.04
C ALA A 247 -5.78 16.98 8.95
N LEU A 248 -7.06 17.20 9.28
CA LEU A 248 -8.10 16.18 9.11
C LEU A 248 -8.20 15.72 7.65
N TYR A 249 -8.25 16.67 6.70
CA TYR A 249 -8.30 16.37 5.28
C TYR A 249 -7.09 15.52 4.83
N LEU A 250 -5.88 15.89 5.24
CA LEU A 250 -4.66 15.13 4.93
C LEU A 250 -4.70 13.71 5.50
N PHE A 251 -5.20 13.53 6.72
CA PHE A 251 -5.32 12.20 7.33
C PHE A 251 -6.33 11.30 6.61
N VAL A 252 -7.45 11.87 6.14
CA VAL A 252 -8.41 11.14 5.31
C VAL A 252 -7.78 10.74 3.97
N MET A 253 -7.08 11.66 3.31
CA MET A 253 -6.39 11.39 2.05
C MET A 253 -5.30 10.30 2.21
N ALA A 254 -4.55 10.34 3.32
CA ALA A 254 -3.50 9.37 3.63
C ALA A 254 -4.02 7.93 3.81
N LEU A 255 -5.28 7.77 4.24
CA LEU A 255 -5.94 6.46 4.34
C LEU A 255 -6.57 6.00 3.01
N SER A 256 -6.94 6.95 2.15
CA SER A 256 -7.59 6.65 0.87
C SER A 256 -6.64 6.30 -0.28
N LEU A 257 -5.36 6.70 -0.18
CA LEU A 257 -4.33 6.51 -1.22
C LEU A 257 -3.41 5.33 -0.95
#